data_AF-A0A353PLU3-F1
#
_entry.id   AF-A0A353PLU3-F1
#
_cell.length_a   1.000
_cell.length_b   1.000
_cell.length_c   1.000
_cell.angle_alpha   90.00
_cell.angle_beta   90.00
_cell.angle_gamma   90.00
#
_symmetry.space_group_name_H-M   'P 1'
#
loop_
_entity.id
_entity.type
_entity.pdbx_description
1 polymer ?
#
loop_
_entity_poly.entity_id
_entity_poly.type
_entity_poly.pdbx_seq_one_letter_code
_entity_poly.pdbx_strand_id
1 'polypeptide(L)'
;MNTYDLISVETLDLTEMAKTKHFRKSMSDTSFGLFTRYLEYKTKDEGKTLVKIDQYYPSTKTCSQCGRERDIKLSERTYNCTCGHVMDRDLNAAINIGVQGLIAYVTKAYGTDAIAWSINR
;
A
#
# COMPACT_ATOMS: atom_id res chain seq x y z
N MET A 1 12.71 17.70 -11.61
CA MET A 1 11.65 17.91 -10.59
C MET A 1 10.89 16.61 -10.43
N ASN A 2 10.65 16.19 -9.20
CA ASN A 2 9.96 14.94 -8.90
C ASN A 2 8.46 15.24 -8.77
N THR A 3 7.66 14.72 -9.71
CA THR A 3 6.27 15.14 -10.02
C THR A 3 5.20 14.60 -9.08
N TYR A 4 5.59 13.79 -8.09
CA TYR A 4 4.64 13.18 -7.16
C TYR A 4 4.56 13.99 -5.86
N ASP A 5 3.34 14.36 -5.47
CA ASP A 5 3.06 15.13 -4.24
C ASP A 5 2.74 14.23 -3.04
N LEU A 6 2.34 12.97 -3.31
CA LEU A 6 1.93 11.99 -2.31
C LEU A 6 2.60 10.64 -2.59
N ILE A 7 3.19 10.07 -1.54
CA ILE A 7 3.78 8.73 -1.53
C ILE A 7 3.04 7.89 -0.50
N SER A 8 2.63 6.68 -0.87
CA SER A 8 1.93 5.75 0.02
C SER A 8 2.77 4.51 0.28
N VAL A 9 2.85 4.09 1.53
CA VAL A 9 3.55 2.86 1.94
C VAL A 9 2.70 2.07 2.92
N GLU A 10 2.80 0.76 2.86
CA GLU A 10 2.24 -0.11 3.89
C GLU A 10 3.09 -0.02 5.16
N THR A 11 2.42 0.01 6.30
CA THR A 11 3.09 -0.26 7.57
C THR A 11 3.29 -1.78 7.67
N LEU A 12 4.46 -2.23 8.11
CA LEU A 12 4.65 -3.63 8.51
C LEU A 12 4.71 -3.65 10.04
N ASP A 13 3.73 -4.25 10.72
CA ASP A 13 3.83 -4.55 12.15
C ASP A 13 4.60 -5.85 12.34
N LEU A 14 5.80 -5.66 12.83
CA LEU A 14 6.84 -6.66 12.99
C LEU A 14 6.52 -7.63 14.13
N THR A 15 5.58 -7.30 15.03
CA THR A 15 5.21 -8.20 16.15
C THR A 15 4.42 -9.42 15.71
N GLU A 16 3.60 -9.30 14.67
CA GLU A 16 2.82 -10.41 14.10
C GLU A 16 3.65 -11.25 13.10
N MET A 17 4.45 -10.60 12.24
CA MET A 17 5.36 -11.32 11.32
C MET A 17 6.38 -12.21 12.05
N ALA A 18 6.81 -11.78 13.24
CA ALA A 18 7.68 -12.53 14.15
C ALA A 18 7.07 -13.83 14.69
N LYS A 19 5.73 -14.00 14.64
CA LYS A 19 5.00 -15.21 15.07
C LYS A 19 4.87 -16.23 13.93
N THR A 20 4.88 -15.80 12.67
CA THR A 20 4.96 -16.68 11.51
C THR A 20 6.37 -17.25 11.34
N LYS A 21 6.54 -18.53 11.67
CA LYS A 21 7.79 -19.32 11.81
C LYS A 21 8.76 -19.35 10.60
N HIS A 22 8.52 -18.60 9.53
CA HIS A 22 9.23 -18.75 8.25
C HIS A 22 9.83 -17.46 7.65
N PHE A 23 9.76 -16.31 8.31
CA PHE A 23 10.41 -15.09 7.80
C PHE A 23 11.75 -14.84 8.50
N ARG A 24 12.81 -14.58 7.72
CA ARG A 24 14.20 -14.34 8.15
C ARG A 24 14.29 -13.10 9.06
N LYS A 25 14.19 -13.33 10.37
CA LYS A 25 13.89 -12.40 11.47
C LYS A 25 15.05 -11.50 11.94
N SER A 26 15.84 -10.90 11.06
CA SER A 26 16.92 -10.00 11.54
C SER A 26 17.37 -8.91 10.58
N MET A 27 17.31 -9.12 9.26
CA MET A 27 17.77 -8.11 8.28
C MET A 27 16.62 -7.27 7.70
N SER A 28 15.41 -7.83 7.57
CA SER A 28 14.24 -7.10 7.04
C SER A 28 13.74 -6.01 7.98
N ASP A 29 13.86 -6.24 9.28
CA ASP A 29 13.12 -5.50 10.30
C ASP A 29 13.74 -4.11 10.53
N THR A 30 15.07 -4.04 10.57
CA THR A 30 15.81 -2.77 10.65
C THR A 30 15.82 -2.04 9.32
N SER A 31 15.90 -2.77 8.19
CA SER A 31 16.02 -2.15 6.87
C SER A 31 14.73 -1.48 6.41
N PHE A 32 13.55 -2.07 6.66
CA PHE A 32 12.27 -1.46 6.29
C PHE A 32 11.92 -0.27 7.19
N GLY A 33 12.19 -0.37 8.49
CA GLY A 33 12.05 0.76 9.42
C GLY A 33 12.96 1.93 9.05
N LEU A 34 14.21 1.64 8.68
CA LEU A 34 15.16 2.65 8.21
C LEU A 34 14.75 3.25 6.85
N PHE A 35 14.29 2.42 5.91
CA PHE A 35 13.75 2.86 4.62
C PHE A 35 12.57 3.82 4.81
N THR A 36 11.61 3.46 5.67
CA THR A 36 10.45 4.31 5.97
C THR A 36 10.88 5.63 6.60
N ARG A 37 11.86 5.61 7.51
CA ARG A 37 12.44 6.84 8.09
C ARG A 37 13.11 7.73 7.05
N TYR A 38 13.84 7.15 6.10
CA TYR A 38 14.42 7.93 5.01
C TYR A 38 13.36 8.53 4.09
N LEU A 39 12.28 7.80 3.82
CA LEU A 39 11.13 8.34 3.08
C LEU A 39 10.48 9.51 3.83
N GLU A 40 10.25 9.38 5.13
CA GLU A 40 9.70 10.47 5.97
C GLU A 40 10.59 11.72 5.90
N TYR A 41 11.90 11.52 6.09
CA TYR A 41 12.88 12.60 6.01
C TYR A 41 12.86 13.28 4.64
N LYS A 42 12.94 12.52 3.54
CA LYS A 42 13.02 13.06 2.18
C LYS A 42 11.71 13.70 1.72
N THR A 43 10.57 13.11 2.05
CA THR A 43 9.28 13.72 1.71
C THR A 43 9.08 15.03 2.44
N LYS A 44 9.46 15.11 3.72
CA LYS A 44 9.42 16.37 4.49
C LYS A 44 10.33 17.44 3.90
N ASP A 45 11.55 17.08 3.49
CA ASP A 45 12.53 17.99 2.87
C ASP A 45 12.01 18.58 1.55
N GLU A 46 11.28 17.78 0.76
CA GLU A 46 10.67 18.22 -0.51
C GLU A 46 9.25 18.83 -0.34
N GLY A 47 8.73 18.95 0.88
CA GLY A 47 7.36 19.45 1.12
C GLY A 47 6.24 18.51 0.64
N LYS A 48 6.53 17.21 0.55
CA LYS A 48 5.63 16.16 0.07
C LYS A 48 4.96 15.40 1.20
N THR A 49 3.87 14.72 0.86
CA THR A 49 3.11 13.92 1.83
C THR A 49 3.50 12.45 1.76
N LEU A 50 3.90 11.87 2.89
CA LEU A 50 3.99 10.42 3.07
C LEU A 50 2.74 9.94 3.82
N VAL A 51 2.03 8.97 3.24
CA VAL A 51 0.90 8.29 3.85
C VAL A 51 1.28 6.86 4.19
N LYS A 52 1.06 6.48 5.44
CA LYS A 52 1.18 5.09 5.87
C LYS A 52 -0.21 4.47 5.92
N ILE A 53 -0.42 3.41 5.18
CA ILE A 53 -1.69 2.67 5.20
C ILE A 53 -1.63 1.50 6.18
N ASP A 54 -2.80 1.01 6.56
CA ASP A 54 -2.97 -0.14 7.44
C ASP A 54 -2.31 -1.38 6.83
N GLN A 55 -1.56 -2.10 7.65
CA GLN A 55 -0.88 -3.34 7.29
C GLN A 55 -1.82 -4.50 6.92
N TYR A 56 -3.05 -4.47 7.45
CA TYR A 56 -4.05 -5.51 7.23
C TYR A 56 -4.87 -5.24 5.97
N TYR A 57 -4.60 -4.13 5.28
CA TYR A 57 -5.21 -3.85 3.99
C TYR A 57 -4.76 -4.92 2.97
N PRO A 58 -5.70 -5.63 2.33
CA PRO A 58 -5.39 -6.80 1.49
C PRO A 58 -4.83 -6.43 0.10
N SER A 59 -3.84 -5.54 0.01
CA SER A 59 -3.34 -4.97 -1.26
C SER A 59 -2.92 -6.00 -2.31
N THR A 60 -2.32 -7.11 -1.90
CA THR A 60 -1.89 -8.20 -2.79
C THR A 60 -3.04 -9.10 -3.23
N LYS A 61 -4.15 -9.10 -2.49
CA LYS A 61 -5.35 -9.92 -2.72
C LYS A 61 -6.44 -9.17 -3.48
N THR A 62 -6.53 -7.86 -3.33
CA THR A 62 -7.49 -6.99 -4.01
C THR A 62 -7.10 -6.77 -5.46
N CYS A 63 -8.05 -6.85 -6.39
CA CYS A 63 -7.80 -6.52 -7.79
C CYS A 63 -7.78 -5.01 -7.98
N SER A 64 -6.68 -4.47 -8.48
CA SER A 64 -6.54 -3.03 -8.76
C SER A 64 -7.54 -2.49 -9.81
N GLN A 65 -8.09 -3.37 -10.65
CA GLN A 65 -9.06 -3.00 -11.69
C GLN A 65 -10.52 -3.05 -11.23
N CYS A 66 -10.90 -4.05 -10.43
CA CYS A 66 -12.31 -4.29 -10.10
C CYS A 66 -12.62 -4.34 -8.59
N GLY A 67 -11.62 -4.17 -7.74
CA GLY A 67 -11.77 -4.17 -6.28
C GLY A 67 -12.09 -5.53 -5.65
N ARG A 68 -12.32 -6.60 -6.43
CA ARG A 68 -12.59 -7.93 -5.88
C ARG A 68 -11.35 -8.52 -5.24
N GLU A 69 -11.53 -9.15 -4.09
CA GLU A 69 -10.48 -9.89 -3.41
C GLU A 69 -10.42 -11.35 -3.89
N ARG A 70 -9.20 -11.89 -3.92
CA ARG A 70 -8.97 -13.33 -4.03
C ARG A 70 -7.80 -13.73 -3.18
N ASP A 71 -7.79 -14.98 -2.74
CA ASP A 71 -6.57 -15.54 -2.16
C ASP A 71 -5.50 -15.77 -3.23
N ILE A 72 -4.27 -15.45 -2.85
CA ILE A 72 -3.07 -15.61 -3.67
C ILE A 72 -1.95 -16.18 -2.78
N LYS A 73 -1.22 -17.18 -3.29
CA LYS A 73 -0.06 -17.74 -2.59
C LYS A 73 1.14 -16.82 -2.74
N LEU A 74 2.05 -16.86 -1.75
CA LEU A 74 3.30 -16.08 -1.81
C LEU A 74 4.16 -16.44 -3.05
N SER A 75 4.06 -17.66 -3.55
CA SER A 75 4.74 -18.14 -4.75
C SER A 75 4.09 -17.66 -6.06
N GLU A 76 2.84 -17.20 -6.03
CA GLU A 76 2.20 -16.59 -7.19
C GLU A 76 2.76 -15.17 -7.38
N ARG A 77 3.49 -14.97 -8.49
CA ARG A 77 4.07 -13.67 -8.89
C ARG A 77 3.18 -12.88 -9.82
N THR A 78 2.16 -13.52 -10.40
CA THR A 78 1.19 -12.90 -11.29
C THR A 78 -0.18 -12.88 -10.62
N TYR A 79 -0.79 -11.71 -10.56
CA TYR A 79 -2.17 -11.54 -10.16
C TYR A 79 -3.09 -11.80 -11.35
N ASN A 80 -4.01 -12.76 -11.23
CA ASN A 80 -5.02 -13.06 -12.24
C ASN A 80 -6.41 -12.95 -11.60
N CYS A 81 -7.23 -12.03 -12.10
CA CYS A 81 -8.57 -11.79 -11.60
C CYS A 81 -9.64 -12.43 -12.49
N THR A 82 -10.76 -12.82 -11.88
CA THR A 82 -11.97 -13.24 -12.59
C THR A 82 -12.62 -12.13 -13.42
N CYS A 83 -12.18 -10.86 -13.33
CA CYS A 83 -12.59 -9.81 -14.27
C CYS A 83 -11.78 -9.81 -15.58
N GLY A 84 -10.82 -10.71 -15.73
CA GLY A 84 -9.91 -10.76 -16.89
C GLY A 84 -8.64 -9.92 -16.71
N HIS A 85 -8.48 -9.22 -15.59
CA HIS A 85 -7.28 -8.44 -15.31
C HIS A 85 -6.10 -9.34 -14.91
N VAL A 86 -4.95 -9.17 -15.58
CA VAL A 86 -3.72 -9.93 -15.33
C VAL A 86 -2.53 -8.97 -15.26
N MET A 87 -1.75 -9.04 -14.17
CA MET A 87 -0.55 -8.20 -13.99
C MET A 87 0.44 -8.81 -12.98
N ASP A 88 1.64 -8.23 -12.86
CA ASP A 88 2.55 -8.58 -11.75
C ASP A 88 1.89 -8.28 -10.39
N ARG A 89 2.03 -9.20 -9.44
CA ARG A 89 1.39 -9.09 -8.11
C ARG A 89 1.87 -7.86 -7.34
N ASP A 90 3.15 -7.55 -7.40
CA ASP A 90 3.72 -6.45 -6.63
C ASP A 90 3.28 -5.11 -7.27
N LEU A 91 3.12 -5.05 -8.60
CA LEU A 91 2.51 -3.90 -9.27
C LEU A 91 1.02 -3.76 -8.95
N ASN A 92 0.25 -4.86 -8.87
CA ASN A 92 -1.15 -4.83 -8.42
C ASN A 92 -1.26 -4.25 -7.01
N ALA A 93 -0.42 -4.73 -6.09
CA ALA A 93 -0.36 -4.22 -4.73
C ALA A 93 0.02 -2.74 -4.69
N ALA A 94 1.03 -2.31 -5.45
CA ALA A 94 1.44 -0.90 -5.49
C ALA A 94 0.31 0.06 -5.90
N ILE A 95 -0.52 -0.33 -6.88
CA ILE A 95 -1.69 0.45 -7.28
C ILE A 95 -2.69 0.54 -6.13
N ASN A 96 -3.03 -0.60 -5.50
CA ASN A 96 -3.96 -0.63 -4.38
C ASN A 96 -3.46 0.20 -3.19
N ILE A 97 -2.16 0.15 -2.89
CA ILE A 97 -1.52 0.96 -1.85
C ILE A 97 -1.64 2.45 -2.16
N GLY A 98 -1.39 2.84 -3.42
CA GLY A 98 -1.54 4.22 -3.88
C GLY A 98 -2.97 4.73 -3.75
N VAL A 99 -3.96 3.93 -4.18
CA VAL A 99 -5.38 4.26 -4.06
C VAL A 99 -5.79 4.39 -2.59
N GLN A 100 -5.43 3.42 -1.76
CA GLN A 100 -5.79 3.44 -0.34
C GLN A 100 -5.12 4.59 0.40
N GLY A 101 -3.88 4.93 0.07
CA GLY A 101 -3.20 6.07 0.66
C GLY A 101 -3.79 7.41 0.22
N LEU A 102 -4.24 7.53 -1.03
CA LEU A 102 -5.00 8.71 -1.48
C LEU A 102 -6.33 8.83 -0.72
N ILE A 103 -7.08 7.73 -0.58
CA ILE A 103 -8.33 7.69 0.19
C ILE A 103 -8.07 8.14 1.64
N ALA A 104 -7.05 7.59 2.29
CA ALA A 104 -6.70 7.95 3.67
C ALA A 104 -6.31 9.43 3.80
N TYR A 105 -5.55 9.96 2.84
CA TYR A 105 -5.17 11.37 2.80
C TYR A 105 -6.39 12.30 2.65
N VAL A 106 -7.23 12.04 1.65
CA VAL A 106 -8.42 12.86 1.36
C VAL A 106 -9.40 12.80 2.54
N THR A 107 -9.64 11.61 3.10
CA THR A 107 -10.51 11.44 4.27
C THR A 107 -10.01 12.28 5.45
N LYS A 108 -8.69 12.27 5.69
CA LYS A 108 -8.09 13.03 6.79
C LYS A 108 -8.15 14.54 6.55
N ALA A 109 -7.97 14.99 5.31
CA ALA A 109 -7.93 16.40 4.97
C ALA A 109 -9.32 17.05 4.84
N TYR A 110 -10.30 16.32 4.33
CA TYR A 110 -11.60 16.87 3.89
C TYR A 110 -12.82 16.16 4.49
N GLY A 111 -12.64 15.07 5.25
CA GLY A 111 -13.74 14.24 5.76
C GLY A 111 -14.24 13.19 4.77
N THR A 112 -15.10 12.29 5.24
CA THR A 112 -15.63 11.16 4.45
C THR A 112 -16.58 11.60 3.33
N ASP A 113 -17.26 12.73 3.52
CA ASP A 113 -18.25 13.23 2.57
C ASP A 113 -17.61 13.65 1.23
N ALA A 114 -16.33 14.06 1.27
CA ALA A 114 -15.56 14.43 0.08
C ALA A 114 -15.32 13.25 -0.88
N ILE A 115 -15.27 12.03 -0.36
CA ILE A 115 -15.09 10.81 -1.17
C ILE A 115 -16.40 10.45 -1.87
N ALA A 116 -17.53 10.53 -1.17
CA ALA A 116 -18.84 10.15 -1.70
C ALA A 116 -19.26 10.98 -2.92
N TRP A 117 -18.84 12.24 -3.00
CA TRP A 117 -19.09 13.10 -4.17
C TRP A 117 -18.30 12.67 -5.42
N SER A 118 -17.10 12.12 -5.22
CA SER A 118 -16.17 11.79 -6.32
C SER A 118 -16.45 10.43 -6.97
N ILE A 119 -17.10 9.50 -6.26
CA ILE A 119 -17.38 8.12 -6.73
C ILE A 119 -18.74 8.03 -7.46
N ASN A 120 -19.67 8.95 -7.20
CA ASN A 120 -21.02 8.96 -7.80
C ASN A 120 -21.11 9.74 -9.13
N ARG A 121 -20.00 9.89 -9.86
CA ARG A 121 -19.96 10.65 -11.12
C ARG A 121 -19.39 9.83 -12.27
#